data_AF-A0A3D5ZQU4-F1
#
_entry.id   AF-A0A3D5ZQU4-F1
#
_cell.length_a   1.000
_cell.length_b   1.000
_cell.length_c   1.000
_cell.angle_alpha   90.00
_cell.angle_beta   90.00
_cell.angle_gamma   90.00
#
_symmetry.space_group_name_H-M   'P 1'
#
loop_
_entity.id
_entity.type
_entity.pdbx_description
1 polymer ?
#
loop_
_entity_poly.entity_id
_entity_poly.type
_entity_poly.pdbx_seq_one_letter_code
_entity_poly.pdbx_strand_id
1 'polypeptide(L)'
;MFTSKELRDKWIKFYESKGHVNIGAVSLIGDGTTGVMFNVAGMQPLMPYLLGKKHPKGTRLCNVQGCVRTVDIDSVGDETHFTFFEMMGNWSLGDYFKKEKTAWSFEFLTEILGFDKDKICATVFEGNDSVPRDDETANLLKGLGIKEENIFFLPKEDNWWELEGTVGTPCGPDNEWFYPREDGKDSSDFLTGNRYVEIGNDVYTQYKKLEGGKYTELEKKNVDTGFGLDRLLVFLNGLDDGYKTDLFSEAISYIESVSGKAYDSDEEAKKAMRIIADHTRTAVMLIGDVNGIVPSNTGAGYILRRLLRRAIRYCRTLAVDSSVMLGVAKIFIEKVYDEAYPLLVKKEDYILEEFNKEIKKFEATLVSGMKEFDKLVNGLIRKNEFMAAKDPAYVKETLLTGKQAFRLYDTFGFPLELTVELANEKGLTVDKEGFDACFKEHQEISKAQAQSAKGGLTERTEVTTKYHTATHIMLAGLRKMFGPHTEQKGSNINEERMRFDFNCDHKMTEEELKALENFVNDAIKEEIDVTSEELPYNKAIAEGAYGVFTPTSDDQPVTVYTIGNVDKQICGGPHVKNTKELGHFRILKEESSSSGVRRIKAVLE
;
A
#
# COMPACT_ATOMS: atom_id res chain seq x y z
N MET A 1 13.09 -24.53 19.81
CA MET A 1 12.57 -23.23 19.38
C MET A 1 11.18 -23.49 18.86
N PHE A 2 10.17 -22.79 19.37
CA PHE A 2 8.80 -22.83 18.88
C PHE A 2 8.77 -22.20 17.49
N THR A 3 8.29 -22.92 16.48
CA THR A 3 8.23 -22.41 15.10
C THR A 3 6.89 -21.73 14.82
N SER A 4 6.88 -20.81 13.85
CA SER A 4 5.68 -20.17 13.32
C SER A 4 4.66 -21.18 12.82
N LYS A 5 5.10 -22.23 12.10
CA LYS A 5 4.23 -23.34 11.65
C LYS A 5 3.58 -24.06 12.83
N GLU A 6 4.35 -24.45 13.84
CA GLU A 6 3.81 -25.10 15.05
C GLU A 6 2.81 -24.19 15.79
N LEU A 7 3.05 -22.89 15.86
CA LEU A 7 2.13 -21.95 16.54
C LEU A 7 0.81 -21.76 15.79
N ARG A 8 0.85 -21.57 14.47
CA ARG A 8 -0.37 -21.53 13.64
C ARG A 8 -1.19 -22.79 13.84
N ASP A 9 -0.52 -23.94 13.76
CA ASP A 9 -1.18 -25.25 13.78
C ASP A 9 -1.76 -25.57 15.17
N LYS A 10 -1.05 -25.23 16.26
CA LYS A 10 -1.56 -25.34 17.63
C LYS A 10 -2.78 -24.45 17.86
N TRP A 11 -2.78 -23.20 17.38
CA TRP A 11 -3.92 -22.30 17.52
C TRP A 11 -5.16 -22.85 16.82
N ILE A 12 -5.02 -23.23 15.55
CA ILE A 12 -6.14 -23.75 14.76
C ILE A 12 -6.70 -25.03 15.37
N LYS A 13 -5.84 -26.03 15.65
CA LYS A 13 -6.28 -27.32 16.22
C LYS A 13 -6.94 -27.15 17.59
N PHE A 14 -6.42 -26.24 18.42
CA PHE A 14 -7.02 -25.95 19.72
C PHE A 14 -8.46 -25.46 19.58
N TYR A 15 -8.71 -24.45 18.73
CA TYR A 15 -10.07 -23.93 18.57
C TYR A 15 -10.99 -24.86 17.78
N GLU A 16 -10.48 -25.63 16.82
CA GLU A 16 -11.26 -26.70 16.18
C GLU A 16 -11.74 -27.73 17.20
N SER A 17 -10.92 -28.07 18.22
CA SER A 17 -11.34 -28.94 19.32
C SER A 17 -12.46 -28.34 20.20
N LYS A 18 -12.64 -27.02 20.17
CA LYS A 18 -13.74 -26.28 20.85
C LYS A 18 -14.94 -26.06 19.92
N GLY A 19 -14.93 -26.63 18.72
CA GLY A 19 -16.00 -26.57 17.74
C GLY A 19 -15.97 -25.33 16.85
N HIS A 20 -14.86 -24.60 16.80
CA HIS A 20 -14.67 -23.52 15.84
C HIS A 20 -14.35 -24.07 14.46
N VAL A 21 -14.73 -23.32 13.42
CA VAL A 21 -14.39 -23.62 12.04
C VAL A 21 -13.24 -22.71 11.61
N ASN A 22 -12.16 -23.29 11.09
CA ASN A 22 -11.11 -22.52 10.45
C ASN A 22 -11.65 -21.82 9.20
N ILE A 23 -11.69 -20.48 9.23
CA ILE A 23 -12.21 -19.69 8.11
C ILE A 23 -11.15 -19.37 7.05
N GLY A 24 -9.87 -19.62 7.34
CA GLY A 24 -8.73 -19.23 6.52
C GLY A 24 -8.41 -17.73 6.66
N ALA A 25 -7.23 -17.33 6.16
CA ALA A 25 -6.92 -15.92 5.99
C ALA A 25 -7.72 -15.33 4.83
N VAL A 26 -8.17 -14.09 4.97
CA VAL A 26 -8.76 -13.30 3.89
C VAL A 26 -7.75 -12.29 3.35
N SER A 27 -8.14 -11.61 2.26
CA SER A 27 -7.41 -10.51 1.63
C SER A 27 -6.79 -9.54 2.64
N LEU A 28 -5.53 -9.20 2.44
CA LEU A 28 -4.85 -8.12 3.16
C LEU A 28 -5.36 -6.74 2.74
N ILE A 29 -5.88 -6.64 1.52
CA ILE A 29 -6.47 -5.41 0.99
C ILE A 29 -7.88 -5.25 1.58
N GLY A 30 -8.16 -4.06 2.14
CA GLY A 30 -9.48 -3.73 2.66
C GLY A 30 -10.53 -3.77 1.55
N ASP A 31 -11.71 -4.29 1.86
CA ASP A 31 -12.84 -4.38 0.92
C ASP A 31 -13.65 -3.07 0.81
N GLY A 32 -13.17 -2.01 1.47
CA GLY A 32 -13.80 -0.70 1.54
C GLY A 32 -14.92 -0.58 2.58
N THR A 33 -15.33 -1.66 3.24
CA THR A 33 -16.46 -1.63 4.20
C THR A 33 -16.11 -0.94 5.52
N THR A 34 -14.85 -1.01 5.93
CA THR A 34 -14.32 -0.41 7.17
C THR A 34 -13.52 0.87 6.92
N GLY A 35 -13.38 1.30 5.66
CA GLY A 35 -12.63 2.49 5.27
C GLY A 35 -11.10 2.37 5.36
N VAL A 36 -10.57 1.21 5.79
CA VAL A 36 -9.12 0.97 5.82
C VAL A 36 -8.59 0.51 4.47
N MET A 37 -7.36 0.90 4.15
CA MET A 37 -6.66 0.48 2.94
C MET A 37 -6.20 -0.98 3.02
N PHE A 38 -5.67 -1.37 4.18
CA PHE A 38 -5.26 -2.73 4.48
C PHE A 38 -5.96 -3.18 5.76
N ASN A 39 -6.21 -4.49 5.86
CA ASN A 39 -6.66 -5.07 7.11
C ASN A 39 -5.53 -4.97 8.14
N VAL A 40 -5.78 -4.25 9.25
CA VAL A 40 -4.83 -3.99 10.34
C VAL A 40 -5.09 -4.86 11.58
N ALA A 41 -6.19 -5.61 11.56
CA ALA A 41 -6.64 -6.52 12.62
C ALA A 41 -7.48 -7.68 12.06
N GLY A 42 -7.46 -8.82 12.75
CA GLY A 42 -8.22 -10.02 12.37
C GLY A 42 -9.73 -9.82 12.34
N MET A 43 -10.25 -8.88 13.14
CA MET A 43 -11.69 -8.64 13.26
C MET A 43 -12.31 -7.91 12.07
N GLN A 44 -11.53 -7.14 11.31
CA GLN A 44 -12.07 -6.22 10.30
C GLN A 44 -12.88 -6.94 9.22
N PRO A 45 -12.40 -8.08 8.68
CA PRO A 45 -13.19 -8.96 7.81
C PRO A 45 -14.48 -9.50 8.44
N LEU A 46 -14.56 -9.53 9.77
CA LEU A 46 -15.69 -10.09 10.51
C LEU A 46 -16.70 -9.06 11.01
N MET A 47 -16.42 -7.77 10.81
CA MET A 47 -17.26 -6.66 11.29
C MET A 47 -18.75 -6.82 10.95
N PRO A 48 -19.16 -7.21 9.71
CA PRO A 48 -20.57 -7.37 9.41
C PRO A 48 -21.26 -8.46 10.24
N TYR A 49 -20.53 -9.51 10.61
CA TYR A 49 -21.08 -10.65 11.35
C TYR A 49 -21.14 -10.38 12.85
N LEU A 50 -20.18 -9.64 13.40
CA LEU A 50 -20.22 -9.11 14.76
C LEU A 50 -21.43 -8.17 14.97
N LEU A 51 -21.88 -7.50 13.90
CA LEU A 51 -23.10 -6.68 13.89
C LEU A 51 -24.41 -7.48 13.68
N GLY A 52 -24.34 -8.82 13.66
CA GLY A 52 -25.52 -9.70 13.62
C GLY A 52 -25.82 -10.34 12.27
N LYS A 53 -25.04 -10.06 11.22
CA LYS A 53 -25.14 -10.83 9.96
C LYS A 53 -24.73 -12.28 10.22
N LYS A 54 -25.45 -13.24 9.62
CA LYS A 54 -25.07 -14.65 9.71
C LYS A 54 -23.81 -14.92 8.87
N HIS A 55 -22.81 -15.56 9.47
CA HIS A 55 -21.63 -16.04 8.76
C HIS A 55 -21.91 -17.41 8.13
N PRO A 56 -21.50 -17.67 6.86
CA PRO A 56 -21.81 -18.92 6.17
C PRO A 56 -21.22 -20.17 6.81
N LYS A 57 -20.12 -20.03 7.57
CA LYS A 57 -19.44 -21.13 8.28
C LYS A 57 -19.92 -21.35 9.72
N GLY A 58 -20.99 -20.68 10.17
CA GLY A 58 -21.55 -20.84 11.52
C GLY A 58 -21.16 -19.72 12.49
N THR A 59 -21.25 -19.98 13.79
CA THR A 59 -21.13 -18.97 14.86
C THR A 59 -19.83 -19.03 15.66
N ARG A 60 -19.00 -20.06 15.46
CA ARG A 60 -17.68 -20.23 16.08
C ARG A 60 -16.62 -20.28 14.99
N LEU A 61 -15.77 -19.27 14.92
CA LEU A 61 -14.80 -19.12 13.82
C LEU A 61 -13.40 -18.94 14.38
N CYS A 62 -12.38 -19.47 13.71
CA CYS A 62 -10.98 -19.17 14.03
C CYS A 62 -10.15 -19.01 12.76
N ASN A 63 -9.05 -18.28 12.82
CA ASN A 63 -8.03 -18.25 11.77
C ASN A 63 -6.68 -17.74 12.31
N VAL A 64 -5.73 -17.65 11.40
CA VAL A 64 -4.55 -16.80 11.52
C VAL A 64 -4.61 -15.80 10.38
N GLN A 65 -4.85 -14.52 10.69
CA GLN A 65 -5.05 -13.47 9.70
C GLN A 65 -3.78 -12.64 9.53
N GLY A 66 -3.33 -12.48 8.29
CA GLY A 66 -2.27 -11.52 7.98
C GLY A 66 -2.79 -10.09 8.10
N CYS A 67 -2.00 -9.22 8.69
CA CYS A 67 -2.31 -7.81 8.90
C CYS A 67 -1.18 -6.95 8.34
N VAL A 68 -1.51 -5.78 7.80
CA VAL A 68 -0.51 -4.80 7.33
C VAL A 68 -0.71 -3.49 8.04
N ARG A 69 0.35 -2.98 8.70
CA ARG A 69 0.37 -1.67 9.37
C ARG A 69 1.51 -0.84 8.81
N THR A 70 1.20 0.41 8.46
CA THR A 70 2.17 1.33 7.84
C THR A 70 2.40 2.60 8.65
N VAL A 71 1.77 2.70 9.83
CA VAL A 71 1.88 3.85 10.73
C VAL A 71 3.32 4.00 11.24
N ASP A 72 3.93 2.89 11.64
CA ASP A 72 5.29 2.85 12.19
C ASP A 72 6.32 2.36 11.16
N ILE A 73 6.05 2.59 9.87
CA ILE A 73 6.94 2.15 8.80
C ILE A 73 8.37 2.66 9.00
N ASP A 74 8.54 3.86 9.56
CA ASP A 74 9.87 4.47 9.76
C ASP A 74 10.64 3.82 10.92
N SER A 75 9.96 3.16 11.88
CA SER A 75 10.56 2.39 12.99
C SER A 75 11.09 1.03 12.54
N VAL A 76 10.58 0.50 11.42
CA VAL A 76 11.03 -0.79 10.87
C VAL A 76 12.54 -0.76 10.61
N GLY A 77 13.23 -1.78 11.12
CA GLY A 77 14.68 -1.84 11.24
C GLY A 77 15.16 -1.90 12.70
N ASP A 78 14.29 -1.60 13.66
CA ASP A 78 14.47 -2.02 15.05
C ASP A 78 14.11 -3.49 15.26
N GLU A 79 14.15 -3.97 16.51
CA GLU A 79 13.95 -5.36 16.91
C GLU A 79 12.50 -5.85 16.90
N THR A 80 11.50 -4.96 16.87
CA THR A 80 10.09 -5.32 17.16
C THR A 80 9.05 -4.82 16.16
N HIS A 81 9.38 -3.84 15.31
CA HIS A 81 8.43 -3.29 14.34
C HIS A 81 8.46 -4.04 13.02
N PHE A 82 7.25 -4.36 12.55
CA PHE A 82 7.00 -5.07 11.31
C PHE A 82 5.89 -4.39 10.51
N THR A 83 6.02 -4.35 9.18
CA THR A 83 4.94 -3.83 8.32
C THR A 83 3.85 -4.85 8.06
N PHE A 84 4.18 -6.14 8.04
CA PHE A 84 3.25 -7.27 8.01
C PHE A 84 3.39 -8.07 9.30
N PHE A 85 2.30 -8.60 9.83
CA PHE A 85 2.35 -9.56 10.94
C PHE A 85 1.09 -10.41 10.92
N GLU A 86 1.11 -11.54 11.62
CA GLU A 86 -0.06 -12.39 11.75
C GLU A 86 -0.75 -12.19 13.10
N MET A 87 -2.08 -12.14 13.05
CA MET A 87 -2.94 -12.10 14.22
C MET A 87 -3.74 -13.39 14.26
N MET A 88 -3.52 -14.19 15.29
CA MET A 88 -4.31 -15.38 15.57
C MET A 88 -5.62 -14.94 16.22
N GLY A 89 -6.75 -15.34 15.61
CA GLY A 89 -8.07 -14.90 16.03
C GLY A 89 -9.04 -16.05 16.22
N ASN A 90 -9.99 -15.84 17.13
CA ASN A 90 -11.16 -16.67 17.29
C ASN A 90 -12.37 -15.82 17.66
N TRP A 91 -13.54 -16.19 17.16
CA TRP A 91 -14.75 -15.39 17.27
C TRP A 91 -15.94 -16.20 17.72
N SER A 92 -16.71 -15.60 18.62
CA SER A 92 -18.08 -16.02 18.95
C SER A 92 -19.06 -15.03 18.34
N LEU A 93 -19.97 -15.52 17.51
CA LEU A 93 -21.05 -14.72 16.92
C LEU A 93 -22.37 -15.01 17.64
N GLY A 94 -22.44 -14.64 18.92
CA GLY A 94 -23.60 -14.87 19.78
C GLY A 94 -23.77 -16.29 20.30
N ASP A 95 -22.68 -17.04 20.46
CA ASP A 95 -22.71 -18.46 20.89
C ASP A 95 -22.18 -18.68 22.31
N TYR A 96 -20.93 -18.33 22.56
CA TYR A 96 -20.30 -18.28 23.88
C TYR A 96 -19.82 -16.86 24.21
N PHE A 97 -19.44 -16.59 25.46
CA PHE A 97 -18.99 -15.26 25.87
C PHE A 97 -17.80 -15.35 26.84
N LYS A 98 -17.76 -14.49 27.86
CA LYS A 98 -16.65 -14.37 28.82
C LYS A 98 -16.28 -15.70 29.47
N LYS A 99 -17.26 -16.42 30.04
CA LYS A 99 -16.99 -17.65 30.81
C LYS A 99 -16.16 -18.67 30.03
N GLU A 100 -16.62 -19.06 28.84
CA GLU A 100 -15.92 -20.02 28.00
C GLU A 100 -14.62 -19.42 27.46
N LYS A 101 -14.65 -18.15 27.03
CA LYS A 101 -13.49 -17.54 26.40
C LYS A 101 -12.32 -17.38 27.36
N THR A 102 -12.55 -16.80 28.54
CA THR A 102 -11.52 -16.62 29.56
C THR A 102 -10.88 -17.96 29.93
N ALA A 103 -11.70 -19.02 30.07
CA ALA A 103 -11.22 -20.37 30.35
C ALA A 103 -10.35 -20.93 29.19
N TRP A 104 -10.77 -20.76 27.94
CA TRP A 104 -10.02 -21.29 26.79
C TRP A 104 -8.73 -20.51 26.51
N SER A 105 -8.72 -19.19 26.71
CA SER A 105 -7.48 -18.41 26.63
C SER A 105 -6.48 -18.87 27.68
N PHE A 106 -6.94 -19.05 28.93
CA PHE A 106 -6.10 -19.58 30.01
C PHE A 106 -5.59 -21.00 29.73
N GLU A 107 -6.46 -21.90 29.24
CA GLU A 107 -6.11 -23.26 28.83
C GLU A 107 -5.05 -23.26 27.72
N PHE A 108 -5.22 -22.42 26.69
CA PHE A 108 -4.24 -22.30 25.61
C PHE A 108 -2.88 -21.83 26.13
N LEU A 109 -2.86 -20.78 26.96
CA LEU A 109 -1.62 -20.25 27.53
C LEU A 109 -0.91 -21.27 28.44
N THR A 110 -1.63 -21.95 29.31
CA THR A 110 -1.03 -22.82 30.33
C THR A 110 -0.80 -24.25 29.83
N GLU A 111 -1.77 -24.87 29.16
CA GLU A 111 -1.69 -26.28 28.77
C GLU A 111 -1.06 -26.47 27.39
N ILE A 112 -1.27 -25.55 26.44
CA ILE A 112 -0.76 -25.68 25.07
C ILE A 112 0.61 -25.02 24.88
N LEU A 113 0.80 -23.84 25.50
CA LEU A 113 2.06 -23.08 25.45
C LEU A 113 2.94 -23.28 26.68
N GLY A 114 2.42 -23.84 27.78
CA GLY A 114 3.22 -24.19 28.96
C GLY A 114 3.55 -23.00 29.87
N PHE A 115 2.78 -21.91 29.82
CA PHE A 115 3.01 -20.74 30.67
C PHE A 115 2.75 -21.07 32.13
N ASP A 116 3.60 -20.52 33.00
CA ASP A 116 3.40 -20.62 34.44
C ASP A 116 2.21 -19.73 34.83
N LYS A 117 1.10 -20.36 35.22
CA LYS A 117 -0.13 -19.68 35.61
C LYS A 117 0.08 -18.63 36.70
N ASP A 118 1.08 -18.83 37.58
CA ASP A 118 1.33 -17.94 38.71
C ASP A 118 1.99 -16.62 38.30
N LYS A 119 2.47 -16.54 37.04
CA LYS A 119 3.09 -15.37 36.43
C LYS A 119 2.18 -14.65 35.43
N ILE A 120 1.07 -15.27 35.01
CA ILE A 120 0.12 -14.64 34.11
C ILE A 120 -0.52 -13.44 34.81
N CYS A 121 -0.55 -12.32 34.11
CA CYS A 121 -1.25 -11.10 34.48
C CYS A 121 -2.36 -10.84 33.46
N ALA A 122 -3.41 -10.13 33.88
CA ALA A 122 -4.52 -9.77 33.03
C ALA A 122 -5.04 -8.38 33.37
N THR A 123 -5.57 -7.68 32.38
CA THR A 123 -6.23 -6.39 32.53
C THR A 123 -7.74 -6.54 32.33
N VAL A 124 -8.50 -5.70 33.02
CA VAL A 124 -9.97 -5.68 32.95
C VAL A 124 -10.46 -4.23 33.04
N PHE A 125 -11.61 -3.96 32.43
CA PHE A 125 -12.12 -2.60 32.33
C PHE A 125 -12.59 -2.08 33.68
N GLU A 126 -12.08 -0.92 34.13
CA GLU A 126 -12.40 -0.35 35.45
C GLU A 126 -13.79 0.27 35.55
N GLY A 127 -14.47 0.46 34.41
CA GLY A 127 -15.77 1.12 34.34
C GLY A 127 -15.65 2.59 33.98
N ASN A 128 -16.77 3.19 33.62
CA ASN A 128 -16.93 4.65 33.47
C ASN A 128 -18.39 5.04 33.74
N ASP A 129 -18.73 6.31 33.53
CA ASP A 129 -20.08 6.84 33.74
C ASP A 129 -21.18 6.13 32.91
N SER A 130 -20.81 5.47 31.80
CA SER A 130 -21.75 4.84 30.87
C SER A 130 -21.79 3.31 30.99
N VAL A 131 -20.72 2.69 31.47
CA VAL A 131 -20.54 1.24 31.45
C VAL A 131 -19.92 0.79 32.78
N PRO A 132 -20.52 -0.21 33.47
CA PRO A 132 -19.99 -0.67 34.74
C PRO A 132 -18.61 -1.32 34.58
N ARG A 133 -17.89 -1.37 35.71
CA ARG A 133 -16.65 -2.13 35.85
C ARG A 133 -16.83 -3.60 35.48
N ASP A 134 -15.83 -4.21 34.82
CA ASP A 134 -15.88 -5.61 34.42
C ASP A 134 -15.50 -6.59 35.54
N ASP A 135 -16.28 -6.57 36.62
CA ASP A 135 -16.13 -7.50 37.75
C ASP A 135 -16.42 -8.97 37.36
N GLU A 136 -17.19 -9.19 36.28
CA GLU A 136 -17.48 -10.53 35.77
C GLU A 136 -16.21 -11.23 35.29
N THR A 137 -15.45 -10.59 34.40
CA THR A 137 -14.20 -11.14 33.88
C THR A 137 -13.16 -11.30 35.00
N ALA A 138 -13.05 -10.32 35.89
CA ALA A 138 -12.14 -10.41 37.04
C ALA A 138 -12.43 -11.64 37.92
N ASN A 139 -13.70 -11.94 38.19
CA ASN A 139 -14.08 -13.11 38.98
C ASN A 139 -13.84 -14.44 38.24
N LEU A 140 -14.02 -14.47 36.91
CA LEU A 140 -13.68 -15.63 36.09
C LEU A 140 -12.17 -15.92 36.12
N LEU A 141 -11.33 -14.89 35.98
CA LEU A 141 -9.87 -14.99 36.08
C LEU A 141 -9.42 -15.54 37.46
N LYS A 142 -9.99 -15.02 38.56
CA LYS A 142 -9.74 -15.55 39.91
C LYS A 142 -10.17 -17.02 40.04
N GLY A 143 -11.30 -17.38 39.44
CA GLY A 143 -11.82 -18.75 39.41
C GLY A 143 -10.88 -19.74 38.70
N LEU A 144 -10.09 -19.27 37.73
CA LEU A 144 -9.06 -20.05 37.03
C LEU A 144 -7.73 -20.10 37.79
N GLY A 145 -7.61 -19.37 38.90
CA GLY A 145 -6.45 -19.37 39.78
C GLY A 145 -5.44 -18.26 39.51
N ILE A 146 -5.79 -17.25 38.72
CA ILE A 146 -4.97 -16.03 38.59
C ILE A 146 -5.08 -15.24 39.89
N LYS A 147 -3.92 -14.82 40.40
CA LYS A 147 -3.82 -14.09 41.67
C LYS A 147 -4.46 -12.71 41.55
N GLU A 148 -5.11 -12.25 42.61
CA GLU A 148 -5.81 -10.96 42.60
C GLU A 148 -4.85 -9.80 42.35
N GLU A 149 -3.62 -9.88 42.86
CA GLU A 149 -2.56 -8.89 42.59
C GLU A 149 -2.05 -8.87 41.14
N ASN A 150 -2.42 -9.87 40.32
CA ASN A 150 -2.08 -9.96 38.90
C ASN A 150 -3.24 -9.53 37.98
N ILE A 151 -4.37 -9.07 38.54
CA ILE A 151 -5.53 -8.59 37.79
C ILE A 151 -5.63 -7.07 37.97
N PHE A 152 -5.42 -6.33 36.88
CA PHE A 152 -5.35 -4.87 36.89
C PHE A 152 -6.61 -4.27 36.27
N PHE A 153 -7.30 -3.42 37.03
CA PHE A 153 -8.40 -2.62 36.49
C PHE A 153 -7.83 -1.37 35.84
N LEU A 154 -8.18 -1.13 34.58
CA LEU A 154 -7.64 -0.05 33.76
C LEU A 154 -8.73 0.83 33.12
N PRO A 155 -8.43 2.11 32.86
CA PRO A 155 -9.37 3.07 32.30
C PRO A 155 -9.72 2.77 30.84
N LYS A 156 -10.65 3.55 30.28
CA LYS A 156 -11.17 3.36 28.92
C LYS A 156 -10.06 3.47 27.87
N GLU A 157 -9.15 4.43 28.02
CA GLU A 157 -8.05 4.65 27.10
C GLU A 157 -7.12 3.44 26.93
N ASP A 158 -7.04 2.58 27.94
CA ASP A 158 -6.15 1.42 27.95
C ASP A 158 -6.90 0.10 27.77
N ASN A 159 -8.13 -0.04 28.28
CA ASN A 159 -8.79 -1.35 28.37
C ASN A 159 -10.26 -1.33 27.93
N TRP A 160 -10.52 -0.63 26.82
CA TRP A 160 -11.79 -0.62 26.13
C TRP A 160 -11.58 -0.60 24.62
N TRP A 161 -12.20 -1.56 23.93
CA TRP A 161 -12.08 -1.62 22.48
C TRP A 161 -13.27 -0.94 21.79
N GLU A 162 -12.99 0.05 20.96
CA GLU A 162 -13.94 0.63 20.01
C GLU A 162 -13.25 1.20 18.78
N LEU A 163 -13.95 1.24 17.65
CA LEU A 163 -13.44 1.90 16.47
C LEU A 163 -13.59 3.43 16.60
N GLU A 164 -12.48 4.13 16.75
CA GLU A 164 -12.44 5.59 16.89
C GLU A 164 -13.10 6.29 15.70
N GLY A 165 -13.73 7.45 15.97
CA GLY A 165 -14.39 8.25 14.94
C GLY A 165 -15.64 7.62 14.30
N THR A 166 -16.08 6.44 14.75
CA THR A 166 -17.26 5.76 14.20
C THR A 166 -18.45 5.73 15.16
N VAL A 167 -19.65 5.59 14.58
CA VAL A 167 -20.93 5.42 15.29
C VAL A 167 -21.61 4.17 14.73
N GLY A 168 -22.31 3.44 15.60
CA GLY A 168 -23.06 2.25 15.23
C GLY A 168 -22.23 0.97 15.09
N THR A 169 -20.94 1.03 15.42
CA THR A 169 -20.02 -0.09 15.44
C THR A 169 -20.10 -0.84 16.78
N PRO A 170 -19.77 -2.15 16.78
CA PRO A 170 -19.79 -2.93 18.01
C PRO A 170 -18.54 -2.57 18.83
N CYS A 171 -18.64 -2.55 20.16
CA CYS A 171 -17.56 -2.22 21.10
C CYS A 171 -17.74 -2.98 22.43
N GLY A 172 -16.73 -2.93 23.30
CA GLY A 172 -16.82 -3.56 24.61
C GLY A 172 -15.54 -3.51 25.44
N PRO A 173 -15.61 -4.01 26.69
CA PRO A 173 -14.42 -4.14 27.52
C PRO A 173 -13.47 -5.16 26.91
N ASP A 174 -12.18 -4.90 27.11
CA ASP A 174 -11.10 -5.81 26.70
C ASP A 174 -10.60 -6.62 27.90
N ASN A 175 -10.05 -7.80 27.64
CA ASN A 175 -9.26 -8.56 28.60
C ASN A 175 -7.94 -8.90 27.93
N GLU A 176 -6.91 -8.12 28.25
CA GLU A 176 -5.59 -8.34 27.69
C GLU A 176 -4.78 -9.24 28.62
N TRP A 177 -4.02 -10.15 28.02
CA TRP A 177 -3.18 -11.11 28.69
C TRP A 177 -1.74 -10.61 28.64
N PHE A 178 -1.08 -10.66 29.79
CA PHE A 178 0.31 -10.24 29.95
C PHE A 178 1.15 -11.33 30.60
N TYR A 179 2.42 -11.34 30.25
CA TYR A 179 3.40 -12.23 30.87
C TYR A 179 4.73 -11.49 31.12
N PRO A 180 5.40 -11.71 32.26
CA PRO A 180 6.67 -11.06 32.56
C PRO A 180 7.82 -11.65 31.72
N ARG A 181 8.66 -10.77 31.14
CA ARG A 181 9.92 -11.14 30.50
C ARG A 181 10.98 -11.61 31.49
N GLU A 182 10.91 -11.09 32.73
CA GLU A 182 11.87 -11.37 33.80
C GLU A 182 11.19 -11.59 35.17
N ASP A 183 11.80 -12.44 35.99
CA ASP A 183 11.37 -12.72 37.36
C ASP A 183 11.66 -11.56 38.31
N GLY A 184 10.75 -11.27 39.26
CA GLY A 184 10.86 -10.12 40.16
C GLY A 184 9.52 -9.68 40.76
N LYS A 185 9.52 -8.73 41.71
CA LYS A 185 8.32 -8.31 42.46
C LYS A 185 7.91 -6.84 42.31
N ASP A 186 8.54 -6.05 41.46
CA ASP A 186 8.13 -4.64 41.31
C ASP A 186 6.98 -4.45 40.30
N SER A 187 5.97 -3.70 40.77
CA SER A 187 4.63 -3.51 40.18
C SER A 187 4.24 -2.04 40.04
N SER A 188 5.17 -1.08 40.15
CA SER A 188 4.79 0.35 40.14
C SER A 188 4.39 0.88 38.76
N ASP A 189 4.72 0.18 37.68
CA ASP A 189 4.54 0.61 36.29
C ASP A 189 4.17 -0.58 35.37
N PHE A 190 3.04 -1.25 35.63
CA PHE A 190 2.60 -2.44 34.87
C PHE A 190 2.43 -2.16 33.36
N LEU A 191 1.83 -1.02 33.00
CA LEU A 191 1.59 -0.62 31.61
C LEU A 191 2.78 0.09 30.95
N THR A 192 3.56 0.81 31.75
CA THR A 192 4.62 1.72 31.28
C THR A 192 6.02 1.10 31.34
N GLY A 193 6.17 -0.04 32.02
CA GLY A 193 7.43 -0.77 32.11
C GLY A 193 7.58 -1.83 31.03
N ASN A 194 8.77 -1.94 30.44
CA ASN A 194 9.15 -2.99 29.46
C ASN A 194 9.18 -4.43 30.05
N ARG A 195 8.74 -4.61 31.30
CA ARG A 195 8.81 -5.88 32.02
C ARG A 195 7.75 -6.87 31.57
N TYR A 196 6.54 -6.40 31.28
CA TYR A 196 5.46 -7.24 30.83
C TYR A 196 5.33 -7.16 29.31
N VAL A 197 5.00 -8.27 28.68
CA VAL A 197 4.61 -8.30 27.28
C VAL A 197 3.14 -8.67 27.19
N GLU A 198 2.38 -7.85 26.47
CA GLU A 198 1.02 -8.20 26.04
C GLU A 198 1.13 -9.32 25.01
N ILE A 199 0.58 -10.48 25.35
CA ILE A 199 0.64 -11.72 24.54
C ILE A 199 -0.61 -11.90 23.67
N GLY A 200 -1.70 -11.21 23.99
CA GLY A 200 -2.93 -11.17 23.21
C GLY A 200 -4.10 -10.66 24.03
N ASN A 201 -5.26 -10.47 23.39
CA ASN A 201 -6.44 -9.90 24.02
C ASN A 201 -7.73 -10.60 23.62
N ASP A 202 -8.75 -10.44 24.47
CA ASP A 202 -10.10 -10.95 24.30
C ASP A 202 -11.12 -9.82 24.49
N VAL A 203 -11.55 -9.23 23.38
CA VAL A 203 -12.56 -8.19 23.34
C VAL A 203 -13.96 -8.79 23.50
N TYR A 204 -14.65 -8.40 24.56
CA TYR A 204 -16.02 -8.82 24.84
C TYR A 204 -17.02 -7.85 24.25
N THR A 205 -17.24 -7.95 22.94
CA THR A 205 -18.12 -7.03 22.21
C THR A 205 -19.59 -7.22 22.62
N GLN A 206 -20.09 -6.34 23.47
CA GLN A 206 -21.45 -6.43 24.03
C GLN A 206 -22.22 -5.11 23.94
N TYR A 207 -21.60 -4.06 23.42
CA TYR A 207 -22.21 -2.75 23.24
C TYR A 207 -22.16 -2.30 21.78
N LYS A 208 -23.07 -1.42 21.41
CA LYS A 208 -23.07 -0.64 20.19
C LYS A 208 -22.80 0.82 20.54
N LYS A 209 -21.80 1.41 19.89
CA LYS A 209 -21.45 2.82 20.07
C LYS A 209 -22.53 3.72 19.48
N LEU A 210 -23.01 4.68 20.27
CA LEU A 210 -23.96 5.71 19.88
C LEU A 210 -23.24 7.06 19.73
N GLU A 211 -23.95 8.06 19.21
CA GLU A 211 -23.44 9.42 19.16
C GLU A 211 -23.13 9.96 20.57
N GLY A 212 -22.11 10.84 20.63
CA GLY A 212 -21.71 11.49 21.89
C GLY A 212 -21.06 10.55 22.91
N GLY A 213 -20.51 9.41 22.48
CA GLY A 213 -19.77 8.49 23.35
C GLY A 213 -20.66 7.67 24.30
N LYS A 214 -21.95 7.55 23.99
CA LYS A 214 -22.90 6.69 24.71
C LYS A 214 -22.90 5.27 24.13
N TYR A 215 -23.42 4.31 24.88
CA TYR A 215 -23.47 2.91 24.48
C TYR A 215 -24.85 2.31 24.76
N THR A 216 -25.23 1.33 23.95
CA THR A 216 -26.41 0.47 24.21
C THR A 216 -26.01 -0.98 24.04
N GLU A 217 -26.62 -1.91 24.77
CA GLU A 217 -26.28 -3.32 24.65
C GLU A 217 -26.65 -3.89 23.27
N LEU A 218 -25.80 -4.77 22.76
CA LEU A 218 -26.10 -5.55 21.56
C LEU A 218 -27.11 -6.65 21.89
N GLU A 219 -28.00 -6.96 20.93
CA GLU A 219 -28.91 -8.11 21.03
C GLU A 219 -28.15 -9.43 21.21
N LYS A 220 -26.96 -9.53 20.60
CA LYS A 220 -26.05 -10.65 20.73
C LYS A 220 -24.68 -10.16 21.18
N LYS A 221 -24.20 -10.73 22.28
CA LYS A 221 -22.83 -10.53 22.76
C LYS A 221 -21.88 -11.41 21.95
N ASN A 222 -20.74 -10.86 21.60
CA ASN A 222 -19.74 -11.52 20.76
C ASN A 222 -18.40 -11.58 21.48
N VAL A 223 -17.52 -12.42 20.97
CA VAL A 223 -16.10 -12.46 21.34
C VAL A 223 -15.30 -12.17 20.09
N ASP A 224 -14.33 -11.28 20.22
CA ASP A 224 -13.30 -10.99 19.24
C ASP A 224 -11.94 -11.12 19.92
N THR A 225 -11.01 -11.82 19.30
CA THR A 225 -9.71 -12.14 19.92
C THR A 225 -8.59 -11.82 18.96
N GLY A 226 -7.54 -11.18 19.48
CA GLY A 226 -6.33 -10.89 18.76
C GLY A 226 -5.09 -11.31 19.54
N PHE A 227 -4.43 -12.38 19.12
CA PHE A 227 -3.11 -12.77 19.63
C PHE A 227 -2.06 -12.53 18.54
N GLY A 228 -1.07 -11.68 18.81
CA GLY A 228 -0.01 -11.38 17.86
C GLY A 228 0.96 -12.55 17.71
N LEU A 229 0.93 -13.25 16.57
CA LEU A 229 1.74 -14.44 16.31
C LEU A 229 3.24 -14.11 16.38
N ASP A 230 3.68 -13.10 15.64
CA ASP A 230 5.08 -12.68 15.56
C ASP A 230 5.62 -12.34 16.95
N ARG A 231 4.89 -11.51 17.71
CA ARG A 231 5.27 -11.11 19.08
C ARG A 231 5.33 -12.31 20.03
N LEU A 232 4.36 -13.22 19.92
CA LEU A 232 4.31 -14.40 20.78
C LEU A 232 5.44 -15.38 20.46
N LEU A 233 5.86 -15.53 19.20
CA LEU A 233 7.03 -16.32 18.82
C LEU A 233 8.32 -15.77 19.42
N VAL A 234 8.50 -14.45 19.39
CA VAL A 234 9.65 -13.79 20.03
C VAL A 234 9.70 -14.17 21.51
N PHE A 235 8.58 -13.99 22.18
CA PHE A 235 8.46 -14.27 23.61
C PHE A 235 8.67 -15.76 23.95
N LEU A 236 7.99 -16.67 23.25
CA LEU A 236 8.08 -18.12 23.47
C LEU A 236 9.50 -18.67 23.31
N ASN A 237 10.31 -18.00 22.49
CA ASN A 237 11.68 -18.39 22.22
C ASN A 237 12.72 -17.65 23.06
N GLY A 238 12.29 -16.79 23.99
CA GLY A 238 13.19 -15.99 24.83
C GLY A 238 14.05 -15.02 24.03
N LEU A 239 13.51 -14.52 22.91
CA LEU A 239 14.20 -13.58 22.03
C LEU A 239 13.82 -12.14 22.39
N ASP A 240 14.76 -11.23 22.16
CA ASP A 240 14.58 -9.77 22.17
C ASP A 240 14.49 -9.18 20.76
N ASP A 241 14.95 -9.93 19.76
CA ASP A 241 14.96 -9.57 18.34
C ASP A 241 14.05 -10.48 17.52
N GLY A 242 12.97 -9.91 16.98
CA GLY A 242 12.01 -10.68 16.20
C GLY A 242 12.51 -11.18 14.85
N TYR A 243 13.58 -10.61 14.32
CA TYR A 243 14.22 -11.09 13.10
C TYR A 243 15.07 -12.35 13.33
N LYS A 244 15.25 -12.77 14.60
CA LYS A 244 15.88 -14.06 14.96
C LYS A 244 14.88 -15.22 15.05
N THR A 245 13.59 -14.95 14.89
CA THR A 245 12.56 -16.01 14.81
C THR A 245 12.64 -16.77 13.48
N ASP A 246 11.98 -17.93 13.39
CA ASP A 246 11.90 -18.72 12.15
C ASP A 246 11.13 -18.01 11.03
N LEU A 247 10.38 -16.94 11.35
CA LEU A 247 9.77 -16.07 10.35
C LEU A 247 10.83 -15.39 9.47
N PHE A 248 12.04 -15.15 9.98
CA PHE A 248 13.04 -14.32 9.31
C PHE A 248 14.44 -14.93 9.24
N SER A 249 14.80 -15.82 10.16
CA SER A 249 16.17 -16.29 10.33
C SER A 249 16.78 -16.84 9.04
N GLU A 250 16.02 -17.61 8.26
CA GLU A 250 16.48 -18.09 6.95
C GLU A 250 16.69 -16.98 5.92
N ALA A 251 15.80 -15.97 5.89
CA ALA A 251 15.94 -14.81 5.01
C ALA A 251 17.16 -13.98 5.39
N ILE A 252 17.38 -13.77 6.70
CA ILE A 252 18.56 -13.06 7.22
C ILE A 252 19.83 -13.84 6.89
N SER A 253 19.90 -15.14 7.15
CA SER A 253 21.06 -15.98 6.81
C SER A 253 21.36 -15.98 5.31
N TYR A 254 20.33 -15.93 4.47
CA TYR A 254 20.53 -15.76 3.04
C TYR A 254 21.15 -14.40 2.71
N ILE A 255 20.67 -13.30 3.30
CA ILE A 255 21.25 -11.96 3.10
C ILE A 255 22.69 -11.89 3.63
N GLU A 256 23.00 -12.50 4.78
CA GLU A 256 24.37 -12.62 5.30
C GLU A 256 25.28 -13.33 4.29
N SER A 257 24.82 -14.44 3.71
CA SER A 257 25.59 -15.22 2.74
C SER A 257 25.92 -14.44 1.46
N VAL A 258 25.01 -13.59 0.99
CA VAL A 258 25.18 -12.80 -0.22
C VAL A 258 26.01 -11.53 0.05
N SER A 259 25.81 -10.90 1.21
CA SER A 259 26.51 -9.66 1.59
C SER A 259 27.91 -9.90 2.16
N GLY A 260 28.19 -11.09 2.68
CA GLY A 260 29.42 -11.39 3.42
C GLY A 260 29.52 -10.66 4.77
N LYS A 261 28.44 -10.02 5.23
CA LYS A 261 28.34 -9.37 6.54
C LYS A 261 27.54 -10.26 7.47
N ALA A 262 27.93 -10.33 8.73
CA ALA A 262 27.15 -11.04 9.74
C ALA A 262 26.05 -10.11 10.30
N TYR A 263 24.92 -10.67 10.68
CA TYR A 263 23.76 -9.92 11.15
C TYR A 263 24.07 -9.09 12.41
N ASP A 264 24.88 -9.64 13.32
CA ASP A 264 25.33 -8.97 14.53
C ASP A 264 26.71 -8.27 14.36
N SER A 265 27.23 -8.07 13.13
CA SER A 265 28.55 -7.45 12.93
C SER A 265 28.59 -5.94 13.14
N ASP A 266 27.55 -5.23 12.70
CA ASP A 266 27.42 -3.78 12.84
C ASP A 266 25.95 -3.35 12.73
N GLU A 267 25.60 -2.26 13.42
CA GLU A 267 24.20 -1.80 13.53
C GLU A 267 23.60 -1.32 12.20
N GLU A 268 24.43 -0.79 11.29
CA GLU A 268 23.95 -0.34 9.97
C GLU A 268 23.59 -1.54 9.08
N ALA A 269 24.44 -2.57 9.05
CA ALA A 269 24.17 -3.81 8.33
C ALA A 269 22.97 -4.55 8.93
N LYS A 270 22.90 -4.65 10.25
CA LYS A 270 21.77 -5.25 10.97
C LYS A 270 20.45 -4.58 10.58
N LYS A 271 20.37 -3.25 10.71
CA LYS A 271 19.20 -2.46 10.31
C LYS A 271 18.84 -2.66 8.84
N ALA A 272 19.84 -2.68 7.96
CA ALA A 272 19.62 -2.90 6.53
C ALA A 272 19.04 -4.29 6.23
N MET A 273 19.58 -5.35 6.85
CA MET A 273 19.07 -6.72 6.69
C MET A 273 17.62 -6.85 7.17
N ARG A 274 17.29 -6.25 8.33
CA ARG A 274 15.93 -6.20 8.89
C ARG A 274 14.96 -5.54 7.90
N ILE A 275 15.30 -4.35 7.40
CA ILE A 275 14.46 -3.60 6.47
C ILE A 275 14.27 -4.34 5.14
N ILE A 276 15.32 -4.97 4.61
CA ILE A 276 15.22 -5.77 3.38
C ILE A 276 14.29 -6.96 3.61
N ALA A 277 14.45 -7.67 4.73
CA ALA A 277 13.64 -8.85 5.05
C ALA A 277 12.16 -8.48 5.27
N ASP A 278 11.85 -7.50 6.13
CA ASP A 278 10.46 -7.11 6.43
C ASP A 278 9.72 -6.56 5.20
N HIS A 279 10.32 -5.62 4.47
CA HIS A 279 9.63 -5.02 3.32
C HIS A 279 9.48 -6.02 2.18
N THR A 280 10.43 -6.95 2.00
CA THR A 280 10.28 -8.04 1.04
C THR A 280 9.15 -8.98 1.46
N ARG A 281 9.07 -9.34 2.75
CA ARG A 281 7.97 -10.15 3.29
C ARG A 281 6.62 -9.53 2.97
N THR A 282 6.44 -8.26 3.33
CA THR A 282 5.17 -7.55 3.11
C THR A 282 4.85 -7.41 1.63
N ALA A 283 5.84 -7.16 0.78
CA ALA A 283 5.62 -7.07 -0.66
C ALA A 283 5.22 -8.42 -1.30
N VAL A 284 5.82 -9.54 -0.86
CA VAL A 284 5.37 -10.89 -1.25
C VAL A 284 3.91 -11.08 -0.89
N MET A 285 3.54 -10.75 0.35
CA MET A 285 2.18 -10.90 0.84
C MET A 285 1.18 -10.05 0.04
N LEU A 286 1.50 -8.79 -0.24
CA LEU A 286 0.61 -7.87 -0.97
C LEU A 286 0.46 -8.19 -2.46
N ILE A 287 1.52 -8.64 -3.13
CA ILE A 287 1.45 -9.02 -4.56
C ILE A 287 0.76 -10.38 -4.72
N GLY A 288 1.06 -11.32 -3.82
CA GLY A 288 0.52 -12.67 -3.82
C GLY A 288 -0.91 -12.80 -3.28
N ASP A 289 -1.45 -11.75 -2.67
CA ASP A 289 -2.81 -11.71 -2.13
C ASP A 289 -3.88 -12.10 -3.16
N VAL A 290 -5.04 -12.56 -2.70
CA VAL A 290 -6.19 -12.86 -3.58
C VAL A 290 -6.63 -11.64 -4.39
N ASN A 291 -6.58 -10.45 -3.77
CA ASN A 291 -6.81 -9.15 -4.38
C ASN A 291 -5.48 -8.43 -4.65
N GLY A 292 -4.43 -9.19 -4.99
CA GLY A 292 -3.06 -8.74 -5.11
C GLY A 292 -2.90 -7.42 -5.86
N ILE A 293 -2.01 -6.58 -5.34
CA ILE A 293 -1.73 -5.24 -5.87
C ILE A 293 -0.33 -5.18 -6.47
N VAL A 294 -0.11 -4.19 -7.33
CA VAL A 294 1.20 -3.92 -7.96
C VAL A 294 1.68 -2.49 -7.64
N PRO A 295 3.00 -2.22 -7.71
CA PRO A 295 3.56 -0.89 -7.42
C PRO A 295 2.97 0.23 -8.29
N SER A 296 2.31 1.21 -7.66
CA SER A 296 1.62 2.32 -8.35
C SER A 296 1.99 3.70 -7.75
N ASN A 297 1.47 4.78 -8.33
CA ASN A 297 1.66 6.14 -7.80
C ASN A 297 0.63 6.54 -6.73
N THR A 298 -0.39 5.70 -6.47
CA THR A 298 -1.55 6.07 -5.65
C THR A 298 -2.08 4.90 -4.82
N GLY A 299 -2.75 5.20 -3.71
CA GLY A 299 -3.43 4.21 -2.87
C GLY A 299 -2.51 3.09 -2.37
N ALA A 300 -3.02 1.86 -2.29
CA ALA A 300 -2.27 0.71 -1.79
C ALA A 300 -1.01 0.40 -2.61
N GLY A 301 -1.07 0.59 -3.94
CA GLY A 301 0.08 0.39 -4.81
C GLY A 301 1.22 1.39 -4.55
N TYR A 302 0.91 2.59 -4.04
CA TYR A 302 1.93 3.54 -3.59
C TYR A 302 2.71 3.02 -2.38
N ILE A 303 2.01 2.47 -1.40
CA ILE A 303 2.64 1.89 -0.21
C ILE A 303 3.54 0.71 -0.60
N LEU A 304 3.02 -0.22 -1.40
CA LEU A 304 3.82 -1.35 -1.91
C LEU A 304 5.09 -0.86 -2.62
N ARG A 305 4.95 0.15 -3.48
CA ARG A 305 6.10 0.78 -4.13
C ARG A 305 7.09 1.38 -3.12
N ARG A 306 6.62 2.10 -2.11
CA ARG A 306 7.47 2.68 -1.05
C ARG A 306 8.29 1.61 -0.34
N LEU A 307 7.65 0.51 0.06
CA LEU A 307 8.30 -0.63 0.73
C LEU A 307 9.42 -1.23 -0.13
N LEU A 308 9.10 -1.58 -1.38
CA LEU A 308 10.08 -2.16 -2.33
C LEU A 308 11.25 -1.21 -2.57
N ARG A 309 10.98 0.07 -2.82
CA ARG A 309 12.04 1.06 -3.09
C ARG A 309 12.94 1.29 -1.87
N ARG A 310 12.37 1.26 -0.67
CA ARG A 310 13.15 1.34 0.57
C ARG A 310 14.05 0.11 0.74
N ALA A 311 13.53 -1.10 0.52
CA ALA A 311 14.36 -2.32 0.53
C ALA A 311 15.50 -2.29 -0.51
N ILE A 312 15.19 -1.88 -1.75
CA ILE A 312 16.19 -1.71 -2.84
C ILE A 312 17.30 -0.73 -2.41
N ARG A 313 16.95 0.37 -1.76
CA ARG A 313 17.92 1.34 -1.23
C ARG A 313 18.84 0.70 -0.18
N TYR A 314 18.30 -0.09 0.75
CA TYR A 314 19.11 -0.77 1.78
C TYR A 314 19.96 -1.92 1.24
N CYS A 315 19.60 -2.52 0.10
CA CYS A 315 20.50 -3.45 -0.62
C CYS A 315 21.83 -2.75 -0.98
N ARG A 316 21.78 -1.46 -1.39
CA ARG A 316 23.00 -0.68 -1.66
C ARG A 316 23.81 -0.36 -0.41
N THR A 317 23.15 -0.14 0.73
CA THR A 317 23.83 0.02 2.04
C THR A 317 24.63 -1.23 2.40
N LEU A 318 24.11 -2.42 2.08
CA LEU A 318 24.83 -3.68 2.23
C LEU A 318 25.83 -3.96 1.11
N ALA A 319 25.94 -3.09 0.11
CA ALA A 319 26.74 -3.29 -1.10
C ALA A 319 26.40 -4.58 -1.88
N VAL A 320 25.12 -4.96 -1.89
CA VAL A 320 24.61 -6.10 -2.67
C VAL A 320 23.69 -5.65 -3.80
N ASP A 321 23.58 -6.49 -4.83
CA ASP A 321 22.62 -6.30 -5.91
C ASP A 321 21.19 -6.51 -5.40
N SER A 322 20.24 -5.68 -5.87
CA SER A 322 18.86 -5.71 -5.38
C SER A 322 18.12 -7.01 -5.73
N SER A 323 18.64 -7.82 -6.67
CA SER A 323 18.14 -9.17 -6.95
C SER A 323 18.20 -10.12 -5.75
N VAL A 324 18.96 -9.78 -4.68
CA VAL A 324 18.90 -10.51 -3.40
C VAL A 324 17.46 -10.62 -2.87
N MET A 325 16.62 -9.61 -3.12
CA MET A 325 15.21 -9.62 -2.72
C MET A 325 14.41 -10.76 -3.35
N LEU A 326 14.80 -11.26 -4.53
CA LEU A 326 14.13 -12.40 -5.18
C LEU A 326 14.38 -13.71 -4.40
N GLY A 327 15.59 -13.90 -3.87
CA GLY A 327 15.89 -15.05 -3.03
C GLY A 327 15.20 -14.97 -1.67
N VAL A 328 15.16 -13.78 -1.08
CA VAL A 328 14.38 -13.51 0.15
C VAL A 328 12.88 -13.77 -0.07
N ALA A 329 12.33 -13.31 -1.20
CA ALA A 329 10.94 -13.54 -1.56
C ALA A 329 10.62 -15.04 -1.68
N LYS A 330 11.48 -15.81 -2.36
CA LYS A 330 11.36 -17.28 -2.44
C LYS A 330 11.34 -17.95 -1.07
N ILE A 331 12.21 -17.54 -0.14
CA ILE A 331 12.23 -18.09 1.23
C ILE A 331 10.88 -17.88 1.91
N PHE A 332 10.30 -16.67 1.82
CA PHE A 332 8.98 -16.42 2.39
C PHE A 332 7.89 -17.27 1.73
N ILE A 333 7.91 -17.41 0.41
CA ILE A 333 6.90 -18.16 -0.36
C ILE A 333 6.99 -19.67 -0.10
N GLU A 334 8.20 -20.23 -0.19
CA GLU A 334 8.44 -21.67 -0.26
C GLU A 334 8.65 -22.31 1.12
N LYS A 335 9.01 -21.54 2.15
CA LYS A 335 9.41 -22.10 3.46
C LYS A 335 8.64 -21.56 4.65
N VAL A 336 8.36 -20.26 4.67
CA VAL A 336 7.70 -19.61 5.82
C VAL A 336 6.18 -19.66 5.71
N TYR A 337 5.65 -19.41 4.51
CA TYR A 337 4.21 -19.22 4.26
C TYR A 337 3.59 -20.22 3.27
N ASP A 338 4.35 -21.22 2.81
CA ASP A 338 3.93 -22.26 1.88
C ASP A 338 2.61 -22.95 2.28
N GLU A 339 2.49 -23.32 3.55
CA GLU A 339 1.31 -24.01 4.10
C GLU A 339 0.17 -23.04 4.46
N ALA A 340 0.52 -21.90 5.06
CA ALA A 340 -0.45 -20.93 5.58
C ALA A 340 -1.10 -20.09 4.48
N TYR A 341 -0.36 -19.80 3.40
CA TYR A 341 -0.82 -19.01 2.26
C TYR A 341 -0.52 -19.71 0.92
N PRO A 342 -1.23 -20.80 0.58
CA PRO A 342 -0.98 -21.58 -0.63
C PRO A 342 -1.07 -20.80 -1.95
N LEU A 343 -1.73 -19.63 -1.96
CA LEU A 343 -1.80 -18.77 -3.13
C LEU A 343 -0.45 -18.16 -3.48
N LEU A 344 0.44 -17.93 -2.50
CA LEU A 344 1.78 -17.41 -2.73
C LEU A 344 2.58 -18.39 -3.59
N VAL A 345 2.56 -19.67 -3.24
CA VAL A 345 3.23 -20.74 -4.01
C VAL A 345 2.66 -20.81 -5.43
N LYS A 346 1.33 -20.73 -5.58
CA LYS A 346 0.69 -20.73 -6.91
C LYS A 346 1.03 -19.51 -7.76
N LYS A 347 1.33 -18.36 -7.12
CA LYS A 347 1.64 -17.09 -7.78
C LYS A 347 3.13 -16.76 -7.75
N GLU A 348 4.01 -17.71 -7.40
CA GLU A 348 5.42 -17.43 -7.17
C GLU A 348 6.08 -16.72 -8.36
N ASP A 349 5.97 -17.28 -9.57
CA ASP A 349 6.54 -16.68 -10.78
C ASP A 349 6.05 -15.24 -11.02
N TYR A 350 4.75 -15.01 -10.82
CA TYR A 350 4.15 -13.69 -10.96
C TYR A 350 4.69 -12.70 -9.92
N ILE A 351 4.80 -13.12 -8.66
CA ILE A 351 5.34 -12.29 -7.58
C ILE A 351 6.78 -11.88 -7.92
N LEU A 352 7.62 -12.86 -8.29
CA LEU A 352 9.02 -12.62 -8.62
C LEU A 352 9.18 -11.72 -9.87
N GLU A 353 8.29 -11.86 -10.86
CA GLU A 353 8.27 -10.99 -12.04
C GLU A 353 7.97 -9.53 -11.67
N GLU A 354 6.97 -9.28 -10.81
CA GLU A 354 6.62 -7.93 -10.36
C GLU A 354 7.74 -7.28 -9.51
N PHE A 355 8.41 -8.06 -8.66
CA PHE A 355 9.63 -7.60 -7.97
C PHE A 355 10.71 -7.18 -8.96
N ASN A 356 11.01 -8.03 -9.95
CA ASN A 356 12.04 -7.76 -10.95
C ASN A 356 11.72 -6.52 -11.80
N LYS A 357 10.44 -6.30 -12.15
CA LYS A 357 9.98 -5.10 -12.85
C LYS A 357 10.28 -3.84 -12.04
N GLU A 358 9.93 -3.81 -10.76
CA GLU A 358 10.16 -2.62 -9.92
C GLU A 358 11.65 -2.42 -9.60
N ILE A 359 12.42 -3.50 -9.37
CA ILE A 359 13.88 -3.43 -9.19
C ILE A 359 14.53 -2.75 -10.39
N LYS A 360 14.32 -3.28 -11.60
CA LYS A 360 14.89 -2.72 -12.84
C LYS A 360 14.49 -1.26 -13.05
N LYS A 361 13.22 -0.94 -12.79
CA LYS A 361 12.68 0.42 -12.92
C LYS A 361 13.34 1.39 -11.94
N PHE A 362 13.51 0.98 -10.69
CA PHE A 362 13.94 1.88 -9.63
C PHE A 362 15.45 2.03 -9.54
N GLU A 363 16.26 1.00 -9.82
CA GLU A 363 17.72 1.09 -9.72
C GLU A 363 18.31 2.21 -10.59
N ALA A 364 17.83 2.35 -11.84
CA ALA A 364 18.25 3.42 -12.74
C ALA A 364 17.94 4.81 -12.15
N THR A 365 16.75 4.95 -11.57
CA THR A 365 16.28 6.19 -10.92
C THR A 365 17.10 6.50 -9.67
N LEU A 366 17.38 5.47 -8.86
CA LEU A 366 18.08 5.57 -7.58
C LEU A 366 19.51 6.05 -7.75
N VAL A 367 20.25 5.58 -8.77
CA VAL A 367 21.62 6.06 -9.05
C VAL A 367 21.63 7.57 -9.29
N SER A 368 20.75 8.05 -10.17
CA SER A 368 20.70 9.47 -10.53
C SER A 368 20.21 10.32 -9.36
N GLY A 369 19.18 9.87 -8.65
CA GLY A 369 18.61 10.56 -7.50
C GLY A 369 19.58 10.70 -6.33
N MET A 370 20.29 9.62 -5.97
CA MET A 370 21.32 9.64 -4.93
C MET A 370 22.44 10.63 -5.24
N LYS A 371 22.92 10.66 -6.49
CA LYS A 371 23.97 11.59 -6.91
C LYS A 371 23.55 13.06 -6.72
N GLU A 372 22.31 13.41 -7.10
CA GLU A 372 21.83 14.78 -6.92
C GLU A 372 21.53 15.10 -5.45
N PHE A 373 21.01 14.14 -4.68
CA PHE A 373 20.84 14.28 -3.23
C PHE A 373 22.17 14.55 -2.52
N ASP A 374 23.21 13.77 -2.81
CA ASP A 374 24.54 13.95 -2.21
C ASP A 374 25.14 15.30 -2.59
N LYS A 375 24.98 15.74 -3.83
CA LYS A 375 25.42 17.07 -4.27
C LYS A 375 24.71 18.18 -3.50
N LEU A 376 23.41 18.02 -3.27
CA LEU A 376 22.59 18.97 -2.53
C LEU A 376 23.02 19.06 -1.06
N VAL A 377 23.20 17.91 -0.40
CA VAL A 377 23.66 17.85 0.99
C VAL A 377 25.09 18.37 1.14
N ASN A 378 26.02 17.96 0.26
CA ASN A 378 27.39 18.46 0.29
C ASN A 378 27.46 19.97 0.04
N GLY A 379 26.58 20.51 -0.80
CA GLY A 379 26.44 21.96 -0.99
C GLY A 379 26.02 22.66 0.30
N LEU A 380 25.06 22.11 1.04
CA LEU A 380 24.61 22.63 2.32
C LEU A 380 25.71 22.56 3.39
N ILE A 381 26.41 21.43 3.50
CA ILE A 381 27.52 21.24 4.44
C ILE A 381 28.63 22.28 4.17
N ARG A 382 29.07 22.42 2.92
CA ARG A 382 30.10 23.40 2.55
C ARG A 382 29.67 24.84 2.82
N LYS A 383 28.40 25.16 2.58
CA LYS A 383 27.83 26.47 2.91
C LYS A 383 27.88 26.71 4.42
N ASN A 384 27.46 25.74 5.23
CA ASN A 384 27.49 25.82 6.68
C ASN A 384 28.90 26.01 7.21
N GLU A 385 29.88 25.26 6.70
CA GLU A 385 31.30 25.40 7.06
C GLU A 385 31.85 26.78 6.73
N PHE A 386 31.56 27.28 5.52
CA PHE A 386 32.01 28.60 5.07
C PHE A 386 31.39 29.74 5.88
N MET A 387 30.10 29.65 6.19
CA MET A 387 29.39 30.68 6.96
C MET A 387 29.82 30.68 8.42
N ALA A 388 29.96 29.51 9.04
CA ALA A 388 30.47 29.40 10.41
C ALA A 388 31.90 29.92 10.57
N ALA A 389 32.74 29.78 9.52
CA ALA A 389 34.08 30.36 9.52
C ALA A 389 34.09 31.90 9.40
N LYS A 390 33.05 32.50 8.85
CA LYS A 390 32.91 33.96 8.67
C LYS A 390 32.17 34.65 9.80
N ASP A 391 31.20 33.97 10.40
CA ASP A 391 30.33 34.51 11.43
C ASP A 391 30.15 33.48 12.56
N PRO A 392 30.78 33.68 13.73
CA PRO A 392 30.62 32.81 14.89
C PRO A 392 29.18 32.74 15.43
N ALA A 393 28.30 33.68 15.08
CA ALA A 393 26.88 33.67 15.46
C ALA A 393 25.99 32.94 14.44
N TYR A 394 26.55 32.43 13.34
CA TYR A 394 25.80 31.72 12.31
C TYR A 394 25.18 30.42 12.84
N VAL A 395 23.87 30.28 12.67
CA VAL A 395 23.14 29.05 12.97
C VAL A 395 23.17 28.15 11.74
N LYS A 396 23.71 26.94 11.90
CA LYS A 396 23.80 25.94 10.82
C LYS A 396 22.42 25.65 10.26
N GLU A 397 22.30 25.71 8.94
CA GLU A 397 21.09 25.29 8.24
C GLU A 397 21.01 23.77 8.22
N THR A 398 19.91 23.23 8.74
CA THR A 398 19.64 21.78 8.77
C THR A 398 18.45 21.40 7.90
N LEU A 399 17.75 22.37 7.30
CA LEU A 399 16.53 22.15 6.54
C LEU A 399 16.80 22.08 5.02
N LEU A 400 16.39 20.99 4.40
CA LEU A 400 16.21 20.90 2.95
C LEU A 400 14.84 21.48 2.60
N THR A 401 14.82 22.49 1.73
CA THR A 401 13.58 23.19 1.37
C THR A 401 12.63 22.31 0.56
N GLY A 402 11.33 22.60 0.62
CA GLY A 402 10.32 21.88 -0.17
C GLY A 402 10.60 21.89 -1.67
N LYS A 403 11.12 22.99 -2.22
CA LYS A 403 11.53 23.11 -3.63
C LYS A 403 12.68 22.17 -4.00
N GLN A 404 13.65 22.02 -3.09
CA GLN A 404 14.78 21.11 -3.28
C GLN A 404 14.32 19.66 -3.28
N ALA A 405 13.48 19.27 -2.32
CA ALA A 405 12.88 17.93 -2.27
C ALA A 405 11.96 17.68 -3.48
N PHE A 406 11.17 18.67 -3.89
CA PHE A 406 10.27 18.57 -5.03
C PHE A 406 11.06 18.41 -6.34
N ARG A 407 12.19 19.10 -6.50
CA ARG A 407 13.09 18.90 -7.64
C ARG A 407 13.66 17.47 -7.69
N LEU A 408 14.07 16.92 -6.56
CA LEU A 408 14.53 15.52 -6.47
C LEU A 408 13.43 14.56 -6.96
N TYR A 409 12.19 14.78 -6.52
CA TYR A 409 11.03 14.00 -6.92
C TYR A 409 10.66 14.16 -8.40
N ASP A 410 10.38 15.38 -8.85
CA ASP A 410 9.83 15.68 -10.17
C ASP A 410 10.85 15.44 -11.29
N THR A 411 12.08 15.95 -11.11
CA THR A 411 13.10 15.91 -12.15
C THR A 411 13.86 14.59 -12.18
N PHE A 412 14.14 14.01 -11.01
CA PHE A 412 15.01 12.83 -10.90
C PHE A 412 14.28 11.56 -10.47
N GLY A 413 12.95 11.62 -10.28
CA GLY A 413 12.12 10.49 -9.85
C GLY A 413 12.44 10.02 -8.43
N PHE A 414 13.17 10.81 -7.64
CA PHE A 414 13.68 10.43 -6.33
C PHE A 414 12.61 10.66 -5.25
N PRO A 415 12.07 9.59 -4.62
CA PRO A 415 10.94 9.70 -3.71
C PRO A 415 11.19 10.66 -2.53
N LEU A 416 10.16 11.37 -2.10
CA LEU A 416 10.23 12.25 -0.93
C LEU A 416 10.61 11.44 0.32
N GLU A 417 10.09 10.24 0.48
CA GLU A 417 10.32 9.38 1.64
C GLU A 417 11.80 9.03 1.78
N LEU A 418 12.47 8.69 0.68
CA LEU A 418 13.91 8.43 0.69
C LEU A 418 14.70 9.70 0.95
N THR A 419 14.25 10.84 0.41
CA THR A 419 14.86 12.15 0.70
C THR A 419 14.80 12.47 2.19
N VAL A 420 13.65 12.24 2.83
CA VAL A 420 13.44 12.43 4.27
C VAL A 420 14.31 11.48 5.08
N GLU A 421 14.31 10.19 4.74
CA GLU A 421 15.07 9.17 5.47
C GLU A 421 16.58 9.45 5.41
N LEU A 422 17.11 9.73 4.22
CA LEU A 422 18.54 10.05 4.04
C LEU A 422 18.93 11.39 4.66
N ALA A 423 18.04 12.37 4.68
CA ALA A 423 18.28 13.63 5.36
C ALA A 423 18.41 13.40 6.88
N ASN A 424 17.48 12.65 7.46
CA ASN A 424 17.49 12.34 8.89
C ASN A 424 18.76 11.61 9.33
N GLU A 425 19.25 10.64 8.53
CA GLU A 425 20.52 9.94 8.79
C GLU A 425 21.74 10.87 8.84
N LYS A 426 21.67 12.02 8.16
CA LYS A 426 22.72 13.05 8.16
C LYS A 426 22.43 14.19 9.15
N GLY A 427 21.42 14.04 10.01
CA GLY A 427 21.00 15.07 10.96
C GLY A 427 20.33 16.29 10.32
N LEU A 428 19.78 16.12 9.11
CA LEU A 428 19.04 17.14 8.37
C LEU A 428 17.53 16.85 8.43
N THR A 429 16.72 17.87 8.20
CA THR A 429 15.26 17.77 8.07
C THR A 429 14.83 18.16 6.66
N VAL A 430 13.60 17.78 6.27
CA VAL A 430 13.01 18.15 4.98
C VAL A 430 11.70 18.88 5.22
N ASP A 431 11.53 20.01 4.55
CA ASP A 431 10.29 20.78 4.53
C ASP A 431 9.22 20.06 3.68
N LYS A 432 8.46 19.17 4.33
CA LYS A 432 7.38 18.39 3.70
C LYS A 432 6.22 19.29 3.25
N GLU A 433 5.88 20.31 4.03
CA GLU A 433 4.78 21.23 3.68
C GLU A 433 5.11 22.03 2.42
N GLY A 434 6.35 22.52 2.31
CA GLY A 434 6.82 23.18 1.10
C GLY A 434 6.88 22.24 -0.10
N PHE A 435 7.21 20.95 0.11
CA PHE A 435 7.12 19.94 -0.96
C PHE A 435 5.67 19.79 -1.43
N ASP A 436 4.72 19.62 -0.50
CA ASP A 436 3.31 19.44 -0.80
C ASP A 436 2.72 20.64 -1.54
N ALA A 437 3.16 21.86 -1.18
CA ALA A 437 2.80 23.07 -1.90
C ALA A 437 3.28 23.03 -3.36
N CYS A 438 4.55 22.70 -3.59
CA CYS A 438 5.11 22.57 -4.94
C CYS A 438 4.41 21.45 -5.74
N PHE A 439 4.11 20.34 -5.07
CA PHE A 439 3.42 19.20 -5.67
C PHE A 439 1.99 19.54 -6.06
N LYS A 440 1.23 20.25 -5.21
CA LYS A 440 -0.12 20.75 -5.51
C LYS A 440 -0.09 21.72 -6.69
N GLU A 441 0.83 22.67 -6.71
CA GLU A 441 0.99 23.61 -7.84
C GLU A 441 1.24 22.85 -9.15
N HIS A 442 2.13 21.86 -9.13
CA HIS A 442 2.39 21.00 -10.29
C HIS A 442 1.16 20.18 -10.72
N GLN A 443 0.38 19.67 -9.77
CA GLN A 443 -0.89 18.98 -10.05
C GLN A 443 -1.94 19.92 -10.64
N GLU A 444 -2.04 21.16 -10.16
CA GLU A 444 -2.97 22.17 -10.66
C GLU A 444 -2.60 22.61 -12.08
N ILE A 445 -1.31 22.82 -12.37
CA ILE A 445 -0.84 23.08 -13.74
C ILE A 445 -1.21 21.91 -14.65
N SER A 446 -0.98 20.66 -14.20
CA SER A 446 -1.33 19.46 -14.95
C SER A 446 -2.84 19.32 -15.16
N LYS A 447 -3.65 19.62 -14.15
CA LYS A 447 -5.12 19.58 -14.21
C LYS A 447 -5.72 20.70 -15.05
N ALA A 448 -5.19 21.91 -14.98
CA ALA A 448 -5.59 23.03 -15.84
C ALA A 448 -5.30 22.68 -17.30
N GLN A 449 -4.12 22.12 -17.59
CA GLN A 449 -3.80 21.58 -18.92
C GLN A 449 -4.70 20.41 -19.35
N ALA A 450 -5.23 19.61 -18.41
CA ALA A 450 -6.16 18.52 -18.67
C ALA A 450 -7.63 18.96 -18.81
N GLN A 451 -8.06 20.03 -18.12
CA GLN A 451 -9.39 20.62 -18.29
C GLN A 451 -9.50 21.39 -19.60
N SER A 452 -8.40 22.00 -20.06
CA SER A 452 -8.26 22.45 -21.45
C SER A 452 -8.21 21.30 -22.47
N ALA A 453 -8.21 20.04 -22.03
CA ALA A 453 -8.07 18.84 -22.87
C ALA A 453 -9.36 18.01 -23.02
N LYS A 454 -10.53 18.47 -22.55
CA LYS A 454 -11.82 17.92 -23.03
C LYS A 454 -12.07 18.39 -24.48
N GLY A 455 -11.47 17.66 -25.42
CA GLY A 455 -11.44 17.95 -26.86
C GLY A 455 -10.09 18.47 -27.40
N GLY A 456 -9.11 18.76 -26.53
CA GLY A 456 -7.77 19.21 -26.91
C GLY A 456 -7.67 20.58 -27.59
N LEU A 457 -8.77 21.13 -28.10
CA LEU A 457 -8.83 22.44 -28.77
C LEU A 457 -8.87 23.59 -27.75
N THR A 458 -7.84 24.42 -27.73
CA THR A 458 -7.85 25.65 -26.92
C THR A 458 -8.63 26.78 -27.59
N GLU A 459 -8.69 26.80 -28.93
CA GLU A 459 -9.39 27.79 -29.76
C GLU A 459 -9.97 27.12 -31.02
N ARG A 460 -10.99 27.73 -31.64
CA ARG A 460 -11.66 27.22 -32.86
C ARG A 460 -11.32 28.10 -34.07
N THR A 461 -10.11 27.94 -34.60
CA THR A 461 -9.65 28.60 -35.83
C THR A 461 -9.52 27.58 -36.95
N GLU A 462 -9.30 28.05 -38.19
CA GLU A 462 -9.07 27.15 -39.33
C GLU A 462 -7.85 26.26 -39.09
N VAL A 463 -6.79 26.81 -38.48
CA VAL A 463 -5.55 26.10 -38.16
C VAL A 463 -5.80 25.02 -37.11
N THR A 464 -6.49 25.33 -36.01
CA THR A 464 -6.76 24.33 -34.98
C THR A 464 -7.74 23.24 -35.45
N THR A 465 -8.63 23.57 -36.39
CA THR A 465 -9.54 22.61 -37.05
C THR A 465 -8.77 21.59 -37.91
N LYS A 466 -7.75 22.06 -38.64
CA LYS A 466 -6.83 21.19 -39.40
C LYS A 466 -6.06 20.26 -38.45
N TYR A 467 -5.43 20.82 -37.41
CA TYR A 467 -4.72 20.03 -36.41
C TYR A 467 -5.59 18.99 -35.69
N HIS A 468 -6.85 19.32 -35.44
CA HIS A 468 -7.78 18.40 -34.82
C HIS A 468 -8.08 17.18 -35.71
N THR A 469 -8.29 17.41 -37.01
CA THR A 469 -8.47 16.29 -37.95
C THR A 469 -7.20 15.46 -38.12
N ALA A 470 -6.03 16.10 -38.15
CA ALA A 470 -4.74 15.39 -38.16
C ALA A 470 -4.54 14.52 -36.92
N THR A 471 -5.01 14.98 -35.75
CA THR A 471 -4.96 14.20 -34.49
C THR A 471 -5.76 12.91 -34.58
N HIS A 472 -6.93 12.94 -35.22
CA HIS A 472 -7.76 11.76 -35.43
C HIS A 472 -7.08 10.72 -36.32
N ILE A 473 -6.55 11.14 -37.46
CA ILE A 473 -5.83 10.27 -38.40
C ILE A 473 -4.59 9.67 -37.72
N MET A 474 -3.84 10.47 -36.94
CA MET A 474 -2.68 9.99 -36.20
C MET A 474 -3.05 8.95 -35.13
N LEU A 475 -4.15 9.14 -34.39
CA LEU A 475 -4.63 8.14 -33.44
C LEU A 475 -5.06 6.84 -34.12
N ALA A 476 -5.69 6.92 -35.29
CA ALA A 476 -6.00 5.74 -36.09
C ALA A 476 -4.73 4.99 -36.52
N GLY A 477 -3.68 5.72 -36.94
CA GLY A 477 -2.37 5.15 -37.26
C GLY A 477 -1.72 4.45 -36.05
N LEU A 478 -1.71 5.12 -34.89
CA LEU A 478 -1.19 4.54 -33.64
C LEU A 478 -1.94 3.27 -33.25
N ARG A 479 -3.28 3.25 -33.34
CA ARG A 479 -4.11 2.07 -33.06
C ARG A 479 -3.89 0.95 -34.07
N LYS A 480 -3.59 1.27 -35.33
CA LYS A 480 -3.22 0.28 -36.35
C LYS A 480 -1.87 -0.36 -36.07
N MET A 481 -0.90 0.42 -35.58
CA MET A 481 0.46 -0.06 -35.27
C MET A 481 0.52 -0.86 -33.98
N PHE A 482 -0.12 -0.36 -32.91
CA PHE A 482 0.04 -0.89 -31.55
C PHE A 482 -1.21 -1.63 -31.04
N GLY A 483 -2.34 -1.54 -31.74
CA GLY A 483 -3.57 -2.26 -31.42
C GLY A 483 -4.67 -1.41 -30.79
N PRO A 484 -5.87 -1.98 -30.60
CA PRO A 484 -7.07 -1.25 -30.16
C PRO A 484 -7.01 -0.78 -28.70
N HIS A 485 -6.02 -1.23 -27.92
CA HIS A 485 -5.77 -0.78 -26.56
C HIS A 485 -4.97 0.53 -26.49
N THR A 486 -4.49 1.06 -27.62
CA THR A 486 -3.88 2.38 -27.68
C THR A 486 -4.95 3.46 -27.61
N GLU A 487 -4.87 4.24 -26.55
CA GLU A 487 -5.83 5.26 -26.17
C GLU A 487 -5.16 6.62 -26.01
N GLN A 488 -5.92 7.66 -26.30
CA GLN A 488 -5.52 9.02 -25.96
C GLN A 488 -5.48 9.18 -24.43
N LYS A 489 -4.33 9.62 -23.91
CA LYS A 489 -4.11 9.99 -22.50
C LYS A 489 -4.06 11.51 -22.29
N GLY A 490 -3.91 12.28 -23.36
CA GLY A 490 -3.93 13.74 -23.34
C GLY A 490 -3.86 14.33 -24.75
N SER A 491 -4.43 15.51 -24.95
CA SER A 491 -4.32 16.24 -26.22
C SER A 491 -4.28 17.74 -25.96
N ASN A 492 -3.53 18.49 -26.76
CA ASN A 492 -3.52 19.96 -26.78
C ASN A 492 -3.19 20.45 -28.19
N ILE A 493 -4.08 21.25 -28.75
CA ILE A 493 -4.01 21.81 -30.09
C ILE A 493 -4.11 23.33 -29.95
N ASN A 494 -3.14 24.03 -30.53
CA ASN A 494 -3.11 25.49 -30.64
C ASN A 494 -2.66 25.89 -32.06
N GLU A 495 -2.53 27.19 -32.33
CA GLU A 495 -2.17 27.67 -33.68
C GLU A 495 -0.76 27.28 -34.14
N GLU A 496 0.15 26.99 -33.20
CA GLU A 496 1.54 26.68 -33.53
C GLU A 496 1.77 25.18 -33.78
N ARG A 497 1.04 24.31 -33.07
CA ARG A 497 1.31 22.86 -33.04
C ARG A 497 0.17 22.04 -32.45
N MET A 498 0.23 20.73 -32.67
CA MET A 498 -0.50 19.74 -31.89
C MET A 498 0.42 18.93 -30.97
N ARG A 499 -0.09 18.60 -29.78
CA ARG A 499 0.51 17.70 -28.78
C ARG A 499 -0.48 16.59 -28.48
N PHE A 500 -0.03 15.34 -28.58
CA PHE A 500 -0.86 14.18 -28.34
C PHE A 500 -0.13 13.17 -27.45
N ASP A 501 -0.81 12.73 -26.40
CA ASP A 501 -0.29 11.77 -25.44
C ASP A 501 -1.10 10.48 -25.56
N PHE A 502 -0.41 9.34 -25.59
CA PHE A 502 -1.02 8.02 -25.74
C PHE A 502 -0.30 6.98 -24.90
N ASN A 503 -0.99 5.89 -24.52
CA ASN A 503 -0.31 4.79 -23.84
C ASN A 503 0.56 4.01 -24.83
N CYS A 504 1.84 3.90 -24.49
CA CYS A 504 2.82 3.05 -25.14
C CYS A 504 3.93 2.78 -24.11
N ASP A 505 4.30 1.51 -23.98
CA ASP A 505 5.21 1.02 -22.94
C ASP A 505 6.70 1.19 -23.30
N HIS A 506 6.99 1.54 -24.55
CA HIS A 506 8.33 1.78 -25.05
C HIS A 506 8.45 3.13 -25.76
N LYS A 507 9.69 3.55 -26.03
CA LYS A 507 9.98 4.71 -26.89
C LYS A 507 9.81 4.27 -28.34
N MET A 508 9.03 5.03 -29.14
CA MET A 508 8.90 4.76 -30.56
C MET A 508 10.25 4.84 -31.27
N THR A 509 10.52 3.86 -32.11
CA THR A 509 11.67 3.81 -33.00
C THR A 509 11.55 4.84 -34.13
N GLU A 510 12.67 5.18 -34.77
CA GLU A 510 12.64 6.09 -35.94
C GLU A 510 11.79 5.52 -37.09
N GLU A 511 11.79 4.19 -37.24
CA GLU A 511 10.98 3.48 -38.25
C GLU A 511 9.49 3.60 -37.95
N GLU A 512 9.07 3.43 -36.70
CA GLU A 512 7.68 3.60 -36.27
C GLU A 512 7.22 5.05 -36.41
N LEU A 513 8.05 6.02 -36.03
CA LEU A 513 7.72 7.44 -36.20
C LEU A 513 7.53 7.79 -37.68
N LYS A 514 8.42 7.29 -38.55
CA LYS A 514 8.31 7.50 -39.99
C LYS A 514 7.08 6.78 -40.58
N ALA A 515 6.76 5.58 -40.11
CA ALA A 515 5.57 4.86 -40.53
C ALA A 515 4.29 5.61 -40.14
N LEU A 516 4.23 6.18 -38.94
CA LEU A 516 3.11 6.99 -38.47
C LEU A 516 2.97 8.28 -39.29
N GLU A 517 4.07 8.99 -39.54
CA GLU A 517 4.08 10.20 -40.35
C GLU A 517 3.63 9.91 -41.80
N ASN A 518 4.10 8.81 -42.40
CA ASN A 518 3.64 8.36 -43.71
C ASN A 518 2.15 8.03 -43.70
N PHE A 519 1.66 7.33 -42.68
CA PHE A 519 0.25 6.97 -42.57
C PHE A 519 -0.67 8.20 -42.60
N VAL A 520 -0.30 9.26 -41.86
CA VAL A 520 -1.09 10.50 -41.87
C VAL A 520 -1.02 11.19 -43.23
N ASN A 521 0.17 11.29 -43.82
CA ASN A 521 0.35 11.93 -45.13
C ASN A 521 -0.30 11.16 -46.29
N ASP A 522 -0.35 9.83 -46.23
CA ASP A 522 -1.03 9.01 -47.22
C ASP A 522 -2.55 9.28 -47.17
N ALA A 523 -3.15 9.36 -45.97
CA ALA A 523 -4.55 9.72 -45.81
C ALA A 523 -4.86 11.16 -46.29
N ILE A 524 -3.91 12.08 -46.18
CA ILE A 524 -4.03 13.43 -46.74
C ILE A 524 -4.01 13.39 -48.27
N LYS A 525 -3.08 12.63 -48.85
CA LYS A 525 -2.90 12.50 -50.30
C LYS A 525 -4.10 11.84 -50.99
N GLU A 526 -4.83 10.99 -50.27
CA GLU A 526 -6.05 10.35 -50.77
C GLU A 526 -7.26 11.30 -50.89
N GLU A 527 -7.16 12.55 -50.40
CA GLU A 527 -8.22 13.56 -50.47
C GLU A 527 -9.57 13.04 -49.97
N ILE A 528 -9.58 12.47 -48.76
CA ILE A 528 -10.72 11.75 -48.20
C ILE A 528 -11.73 12.75 -47.63
N ASP A 529 -13.01 12.56 -47.95
CA ASP A 529 -14.09 13.35 -47.36
C ASP A 529 -14.29 13.01 -45.87
N VAL A 530 -14.48 14.05 -45.06
CA VAL A 530 -14.77 13.95 -43.63
C VAL A 530 -16.25 14.20 -43.43
N THR A 531 -16.96 13.17 -43.00
CA THR A 531 -18.42 13.20 -42.79
C THR A 531 -18.74 13.10 -41.31
N SER A 532 -19.89 13.62 -40.89
CA SER A 532 -20.40 13.44 -39.54
C SER A 532 -21.86 13.05 -39.51
N GLU A 533 -22.21 12.27 -38.49
CA GLU A 533 -23.58 11.87 -38.18
C GLU A 533 -23.80 11.88 -36.67
N GLU A 534 -25.05 12.03 -36.24
CA GLU A 534 -25.43 11.92 -34.83
C GLU A 534 -26.08 10.56 -34.58
N LEU A 535 -25.52 9.80 -33.64
CA LEU A 535 -25.96 8.45 -33.30
C LEU A 535 -26.09 8.30 -31.78
N PRO A 536 -26.95 7.41 -31.27
CA PRO A 536 -26.88 6.95 -29.88
C PRO A 536 -25.51 6.32 -29.57
N TYR A 537 -24.95 6.57 -28.37
CA TYR A 537 -23.62 6.09 -27.97
C TYR A 537 -23.44 4.58 -28.16
N ASN A 538 -24.39 3.76 -27.71
CA ASN A 538 -24.35 2.31 -27.88
C ASN A 538 -24.23 1.87 -29.35
N LYS A 539 -24.95 2.55 -30.26
CA LYS A 539 -24.92 2.30 -31.69
C LYS A 539 -23.60 2.74 -32.31
N ALA A 540 -23.08 3.90 -31.91
CA ALA A 540 -21.78 4.38 -32.36
C ALA A 540 -20.67 3.38 -32.02
N ILE A 541 -20.63 2.87 -30.79
CA ILE A 541 -19.65 1.85 -30.37
C ILE A 541 -19.86 0.52 -31.12
N ALA A 542 -21.11 0.08 -31.32
CA ALA A 542 -21.42 -1.14 -32.07
C ALA A 542 -20.98 -1.07 -33.54
N GLU A 543 -20.98 0.12 -34.14
CA GLU A 543 -20.46 0.39 -35.49
C GLU A 543 -18.93 0.59 -35.53
N GLY A 544 -18.24 0.36 -34.41
CA GLY A 544 -16.79 0.43 -34.31
C GLY A 544 -16.22 1.83 -34.08
N ALA A 545 -17.07 2.83 -33.76
CA ALA A 545 -16.58 4.14 -33.39
C ALA A 545 -15.83 4.09 -32.05
N TYR A 546 -14.76 4.86 -31.93
CA TYR A 546 -13.96 4.98 -30.71
C TYR A 546 -13.83 6.45 -30.28
N GLY A 547 -13.65 6.71 -28.99
CA GLY A 547 -13.38 8.07 -28.51
C GLY A 547 -13.31 8.12 -26.99
N VAL A 548 -12.52 9.06 -26.45
CA VAL A 548 -12.44 9.29 -25.01
C VAL A 548 -13.66 10.10 -24.56
N PHE A 549 -14.78 9.40 -24.42
CA PHE A 549 -16.07 9.94 -24.02
C PHE A 549 -16.69 9.08 -22.92
N THR A 550 -17.13 9.71 -21.83
CA THR A 550 -17.85 9.05 -20.75
C THR A 550 -19.33 9.41 -20.89
N PRO A 551 -20.18 8.51 -21.41
CA PRO A 551 -21.60 8.78 -21.55
C PRO A 551 -22.28 8.85 -20.17
N THR A 552 -23.33 9.65 -20.04
CA THR A 552 -24.23 9.64 -18.88
C THR A 552 -25.31 8.56 -19.00
N SER A 553 -25.50 8.00 -20.19
CA SER A 553 -26.47 6.93 -20.51
C SER A 553 -26.16 6.31 -21.87
N ASP A 554 -26.51 5.04 -22.07
CA ASP A 554 -26.23 4.30 -23.32
C ASP A 554 -26.86 4.91 -24.58
N ASP A 555 -28.00 5.60 -24.45
CA ASP A 555 -28.72 6.25 -25.54
C ASP A 555 -28.35 7.73 -25.72
N GLN A 556 -27.30 8.22 -25.02
CA GLN A 556 -26.87 9.60 -25.16
C GLN A 556 -26.49 9.88 -26.63
N PRO A 557 -27.05 10.92 -27.28
CA PRO A 557 -26.68 11.27 -28.63
C PRO A 557 -25.23 11.76 -28.65
N VAL A 558 -24.44 11.23 -29.59
CA VAL A 558 -23.05 11.59 -29.83
C VAL A 558 -22.81 11.86 -31.31
N THR A 559 -21.93 12.81 -31.61
CA THR A 559 -21.49 13.07 -32.97
C THR A 559 -20.33 12.14 -33.33
N VAL A 560 -20.49 11.39 -34.41
CA VAL A 560 -19.47 10.50 -34.95
C VAL A 560 -18.92 11.11 -36.23
N TYR A 561 -17.61 11.32 -36.28
CA TYR A 561 -16.90 11.71 -37.49
C TYR A 561 -16.29 10.48 -38.16
N THR A 562 -16.43 10.38 -39.47
CA THR A 562 -15.87 9.31 -40.30
C THR A 562 -14.97 9.92 -41.38
N ILE A 563 -13.73 9.46 -41.44
CA ILE A 563 -12.72 9.82 -42.44
C ILE A 563 -12.49 8.59 -43.32
N GLY A 564 -13.37 8.39 -44.32
CA GLY A 564 -13.36 7.22 -45.20
C GLY A 564 -13.22 5.90 -44.42
N ASN A 565 -12.24 5.08 -44.80
CA ASN A 565 -11.90 3.83 -44.09
C ASN A 565 -10.74 3.99 -43.09
N VAL A 566 -10.27 5.23 -42.86
CA VAL A 566 -9.09 5.52 -42.04
C VAL A 566 -9.46 5.64 -40.57
N ASP A 567 -10.54 6.38 -40.27
CA ASP A 567 -10.93 6.68 -38.90
C ASP A 567 -12.45 6.80 -38.74
N LYS A 568 -12.97 6.33 -37.61
CA LYS A 568 -14.35 6.56 -37.16
C LYS A 568 -14.34 6.83 -35.66
N GLN A 569 -14.59 8.07 -35.27
CA GLN A 569 -14.46 8.49 -33.87
C GLN A 569 -15.60 9.36 -33.37
N ILE A 570 -15.92 9.20 -32.08
CA ILE A 570 -16.87 10.06 -31.36
C ILE A 570 -16.16 11.37 -30.99
N CYS A 571 -16.62 12.50 -31.53
CA CYS A 571 -15.99 13.80 -31.28
C CYS A 571 -16.96 14.98 -31.41
N GLY A 572 -16.80 15.97 -30.54
CA GLY A 572 -17.59 17.22 -30.53
C GLY A 572 -16.84 18.46 -31.05
N GLY A 573 -15.61 18.30 -31.55
CA GLY A 573 -14.79 19.39 -32.08
C GLY A 573 -15.01 19.64 -33.58
N PRO A 574 -14.53 20.77 -34.13
CA PRO A 574 -14.61 21.06 -35.56
C PRO A 574 -13.63 20.20 -36.36
N HIS A 575 -14.00 19.82 -37.58
CA HIS A 575 -13.14 19.10 -38.52
C HIS A 575 -13.11 19.79 -39.88
N VAL A 576 -12.05 19.54 -40.65
CA VAL A 576 -12.01 19.92 -42.07
C VAL A 576 -13.05 19.11 -42.85
N LYS A 577 -13.41 19.55 -44.06
CA LYS A 577 -14.37 18.79 -44.90
C LYS A 577 -13.66 17.72 -45.71
N ASN A 578 -12.39 17.91 -46.01
CA ASN A 578 -11.58 16.96 -46.76
C ASN A 578 -10.13 16.94 -46.25
N THR A 579 -9.50 15.76 -46.22
CA THR A 579 -8.13 15.61 -45.68
C THR A 579 -7.07 16.38 -46.47
N LYS A 580 -7.33 16.77 -47.73
CA LYS A 580 -6.40 17.62 -48.50
C LYS A 580 -6.21 19.02 -47.94
N GLU A 581 -7.13 19.47 -47.10
CA GLU A 581 -7.02 20.78 -46.43
C GLU A 581 -5.90 20.81 -45.38
N LEU A 582 -5.33 19.66 -45.02
CA LEU A 582 -4.34 19.52 -43.96
C LEU A 582 -2.91 19.90 -44.36
N GLY A 583 -2.59 19.98 -45.67
CA GLY A 583 -1.22 20.29 -46.11
C GLY A 583 -0.27 19.09 -45.92
N HIS A 584 0.87 19.28 -45.28
CA HIS A 584 1.83 18.21 -45.01
C HIS A 584 2.03 18.00 -43.50
N PHE A 585 1.89 16.77 -43.02
CA PHE A 585 2.05 16.44 -41.60
C PHE A 585 3.49 16.07 -41.26
N ARG A 586 4.06 16.68 -40.22
CA ARG A 586 5.41 16.38 -39.73
C ARG A 586 5.48 16.27 -38.21
N ILE A 587 6.09 15.19 -37.72
CA ILE A 587 6.40 14.98 -36.31
C ILE A 587 7.67 15.76 -35.96
N LEU A 588 7.55 16.67 -34.98
CA LEU A 588 8.69 17.44 -34.47
C LEU A 588 9.49 16.67 -33.44
N LYS A 589 8.79 15.99 -32.52
CA LYS A 589 9.42 15.30 -31.39
C LYS A 589 8.50 14.26 -30.80
N GLU A 590 9.11 13.18 -30.33
CA GLU A 590 8.51 12.18 -29.45
C GLU A 590 9.27 12.16 -28.11
N GLU A 591 8.55 12.15 -26.99
CA GLU A 591 9.13 12.12 -25.64
C GLU A 591 8.27 11.37 -24.62
N SER A 592 8.88 10.91 -23.51
CA SER A 592 8.12 10.31 -22.40
C SER A 592 7.30 11.39 -21.70
N SER A 593 6.00 11.16 -21.52
CA SER A 593 5.15 12.05 -20.70
C SER A 593 5.09 11.59 -19.24
N SER A 594 4.91 10.29 -19.04
CA SER A 594 4.92 9.62 -17.73
C SER A 594 5.14 8.13 -17.92
N SER A 595 5.19 7.34 -16.85
CA SER A 595 5.35 5.88 -16.93
C SER A 595 4.23 5.27 -17.80
N GLY A 596 4.59 4.63 -18.91
CA GLY A 596 3.65 3.98 -19.84
C GLY A 596 2.88 4.95 -20.77
N VAL A 597 3.27 6.23 -20.82
CA VAL A 597 2.64 7.25 -21.68
C VAL A 597 3.71 8.00 -22.48
N ARG A 598 3.52 8.02 -23.79
CA ARG A 598 4.38 8.72 -24.77
C ARG A 598 3.66 9.95 -25.32
N ARG A 599 4.43 10.96 -25.73
CA ARG A 599 3.95 12.24 -26.23
C ARG A 599 4.55 12.55 -27.58
N ILE A 600 3.70 12.85 -28.56
CA ILE A 600 4.09 13.37 -29.88
C ILE A 600 3.74 14.85 -29.96
N LYS A 601 4.67 15.65 -30.49
CA LYS A 601 4.44 17.02 -30.95
C LYS A 601 4.60 17.05 -32.47
N ALA A 602 3.63 17.61 -33.18
CA ALA A 602 3.60 17.64 -34.64
C ALA A 602 3.04 18.97 -35.17
N VAL A 603 3.32 19.24 -36.45
CA VAL A 603 2.90 20.44 -37.19
C VAL A 603 2.32 20.06 -38.56
N LEU A 604 1.57 20.99 -39.15
CA LEU A 604 1.08 20.95 -40.52
C LEU A 604 1.79 22.05 -41.31
N GLU A 605 2.33 21.72 -42.49
CA GLU A 605 3.12 22.60 -43.37
C GLU A 605 2.45 22.86 -44.72
#